data_AF-A0A950APT9-F1
#
_entry.id   AF-A0A950APT9-F1
#
_cell.length_a   1.000
_cell.length_b   1.000
_cell.length_c   1.000
_cell.angle_alpha   90.00
_cell.angle_beta   90.00
_cell.angle_gamma   90.00
#
_symmetry.space_group_name_H-M   'P 1'
#
loop_
_entity.id
_entity.type
_entity.pdbx_description
1 polymer ?
#
loop_
_entity_poly.entity_id
_entity_poly.type
_entity_poly.pdbx_seq_one_letter_code
_entity_poly.pdbx_strand_id
1 'polypeptide(L)'
;VILLLISPSFLASDYCYDIETKRALERHDRGEARVIPILLRPVDWEGAPFSRLQGLPIDLRPVTTWSNRDEAFRNIAQGLRRVVEVMRGGVR
;
A
#
# COMPACT_ATOMS: atom_id res chain seq x y z
N VAL A 1 9.47 5.75 -0.41
CA VAL A 1 8.12 5.15 -0.31
C VAL A 1 8.02 4.02 -1.32
N ILE A 2 7.42 2.90 -0.96
CA ILE A 2 7.19 1.74 -1.83
C ILE A 2 5.69 1.46 -1.78
N LEU A 3 5.06 1.25 -2.95
CA LEU A 3 3.63 1.02 -3.07
C LEU A 3 3.37 -0.42 -3.46
N LEU A 4 2.49 -1.10 -2.73
CA LEU A 4 2.04 -2.44 -3.09
C LEU A 4 0.65 -2.32 -3.73
N LEU A 5 0.55 -2.62 -5.02
CA LEU A 5 -0.68 -2.46 -5.78
C LEU A 5 -1.55 -3.73 -5.65
N ILE A 6 -2.29 -3.81 -4.54
CA ILE A 6 -2.98 -5.02 -4.10
C ILE A 6 -4.15 -5.34 -5.03
N SER A 7 -4.13 -6.56 -5.54
CA SER A 7 -5.17 -7.11 -6.40
C SER A 7 -5.07 -8.65 -6.47
N PRO A 8 -6.06 -9.37 -7.02
CA PRO A 8 -5.96 -10.82 -7.19
C PRO A 8 -4.70 -11.26 -7.93
N SER A 9 -4.32 -10.54 -9.01
CA SER A 9 -3.10 -10.85 -9.77
C SER A 9 -1.82 -10.59 -8.98
N PHE A 10 -1.85 -9.66 -8.03
CA PHE A 10 -0.71 -9.36 -7.17
C PHE A 10 -0.52 -10.46 -6.12
N LEU A 11 -1.59 -10.96 -5.50
CA LEU A 11 -1.47 -12.08 -4.55
C LEU A 11 -1.10 -13.39 -5.25
N ALA A 12 -1.60 -13.59 -6.48
CA ALA A 12 -1.31 -14.78 -7.28
C ALA A 12 0.15 -14.82 -7.79
N SER A 13 0.89 -13.71 -7.81
CA SER A 13 2.24 -13.63 -8.36
C SER A 13 3.33 -14.10 -7.38
N ASP A 14 3.03 -15.04 -6.49
CA ASP A 14 3.94 -15.47 -5.42
C ASP A 14 4.41 -14.33 -4.51
N TYR A 15 3.55 -13.35 -4.23
CA TYR A 15 3.90 -12.14 -3.44
C TYR A 15 4.66 -12.45 -2.14
N CYS A 16 4.25 -13.47 -1.37
CA CYS A 16 4.93 -13.87 -0.14
C CYS A 16 6.30 -14.50 -0.36
N TYR A 17 6.60 -14.97 -1.58
CA TYR A 17 7.87 -15.55 -1.97
C TYR A 17 8.77 -14.60 -2.75
N ASP A 18 8.18 -13.56 -3.37
CA ASP A 18 8.87 -12.55 -4.14
C ASP A 18 9.92 -11.79 -3.30
N ILE A 19 11.16 -11.82 -3.79
CA ILE A 19 12.33 -11.20 -3.18
C ILE A 19 12.10 -9.68 -3.04
N GLU A 20 11.48 -9.05 -4.02
CA GLU A 20 11.27 -7.60 -4.03
C GLU A 20 10.33 -7.18 -2.91
N THR A 21 9.24 -7.94 -2.74
CA THR A 21 8.26 -7.76 -1.67
C THR A 21 8.88 -7.94 -0.29
N LYS A 22 9.59 -9.05 -0.06
CA LYS A 22 10.24 -9.31 1.24
C LYS A 22 11.20 -8.20 1.60
N ARG A 23 12.06 -7.81 0.66
CA ARG A 23 13.03 -6.73 0.84
C ARG A 23 12.34 -5.39 1.11
N ALA A 24 11.21 -5.11 0.46
CA ALA A 24 10.45 -3.90 0.73
C ALA A 24 9.92 -3.87 2.18
N LEU A 25 9.38 -4.99 2.67
CA LEU A 25 8.88 -5.12 4.04
C LEU A 25 10.01 -5.05 5.08
N GLU A 26 11.15 -5.69 4.84
CA GLU A 26 12.32 -5.59 5.72
C GLU A 26 12.83 -4.15 5.85
N ARG A 27 12.92 -3.43 4.73
CA ARG A 27 13.27 -2.00 4.74
C ARG A 27 12.23 -1.15 5.46
N HIS A 28 10.96 -1.54 5.41
CA HIS A 28 9.91 -0.89 6.16
C HIS A 28 10.09 -1.04 7.67
N ASP A 29 10.34 -2.27 8.11
CA ASP A 29 10.51 -2.58 9.53
C ASP A 29 11.79 -1.95 10.10
N ARG A 30 12.82 -1.78 9.28
CA ARG A 30 14.04 -1.04 9.63
C ARG A 30 13.90 0.48 9.56
N GLY A 31 12.73 1.00 9.17
CA GLY A 31 12.49 2.44 9.03
C GLY A 31 13.17 3.11 7.83
N GLU A 32 13.81 2.34 6.94
CA GLU A 32 14.53 2.82 5.76
C GLU A 32 13.60 3.13 4.58
N ALA A 33 12.39 2.58 4.62
CA ALA A 33 11.34 2.84 3.66
C ALA A 33 9.97 2.88 4.34
N ARG A 34 9.00 3.49 3.67
CA ARG A 34 7.58 3.34 4.02
C ARG A 34 6.92 2.50 2.95
N VAL A 35 6.44 1.31 3.30
CA VAL A 35 5.61 0.47 2.45
C VAL A 35 4.15 0.84 2.70
N ILE A 36 3.39 1.04 1.62
CA ILE A 36 1.98 1.44 1.69
C ILE A 36 1.17 0.54 0.76
N PRO A 37 0.29 -0.32 1.30
CA PRO A 37 -0.67 -1.07 0.49
C PRO A 37 -1.67 -0.14 -0.17
N ILE A 38 -1.90 -0.32 -1.47
CA ILE A 38 -2.92 0.38 -2.27
C ILE A 38 -3.89 -0.67 -2.81
N LEU A 39 -5.12 -0.71 -2.29
CA LEU A 39 -6.11 -1.70 -2.70
C LEU A 39 -6.78 -1.30 -4.01
N LEU A 40 -6.37 -1.93 -5.12
CA LEU A 40 -6.91 -1.64 -6.44
C LEU A 40 -8.21 -2.42 -6.72
N ARG A 41 -8.22 -3.70 -6.37
CA ARG A 41 -9.33 -4.63 -6.65
C ARG A 41 -9.73 -5.38 -5.38
N PRO A 42 -11.02 -5.74 -5.19
CA PRO A 42 -11.44 -6.62 -4.12
C PRO A 42 -10.65 -7.92 -4.16
N VAL A 43 -10.09 -8.30 -3.02
CA VAL A 43 -9.37 -9.55 -2.82
C VAL A 43 -9.34 -9.83 -1.32
N ASP A 44 -9.31 -11.09 -0.94
CA ASP A 44 -8.97 -11.47 0.43
C ASP A 44 -7.44 -11.45 0.59
N TRP A 45 -6.98 -10.64 1.52
CA TRP A 45 -5.56 -10.43 1.85
C TRP A 45 -5.34 -10.52 3.36
N GLU A 46 -6.31 -11.06 4.09
CA GLU A 46 -6.19 -11.34 5.51
C GLU A 46 -5.03 -12.32 5.74
N GLY A 47 -4.23 -12.06 6.78
CA GLY A 47 -3.03 -12.86 7.08
C GLY A 47 -1.83 -12.60 6.16
N ALA A 48 -1.94 -11.77 5.11
CA ALA A 48 -0.78 -11.41 4.31
C ALA A 48 0.25 -10.62 5.14
N PRO A 49 1.57 -10.74 4.90
CA PRO A 49 2.60 -10.07 5.72
C PRO A 49 2.49 -8.54 5.82
N PHE A 50 1.80 -7.91 4.87
CA PHE A 50 1.53 -6.47 4.81
C PHE A 50 0.16 -6.08 5.39
N SER A 51 -0.67 -7.04 5.83
CA SER A 51 -2.01 -6.79 6.39
C SER A 51 -1.98 -5.91 7.65
N ARG A 52 -0.87 -5.93 8.38
CA ARG A 52 -0.60 -5.05 9.54
C ARG A 52 -0.33 -3.58 9.16
N LEU A 53 -0.08 -3.28 7.89
CA LEU A 53 0.29 -1.93 7.45
C LEU A 53 -0.96 -1.10 7.15
N GLN A 54 -0.92 0.17 7.52
CA GLN A 54 -1.96 1.11 7.12
C GLN A 54 -1.94 1.29 5.59
N GLY A 55 -3.06 1.01 4.93
CA GLY A 55 -3.21 1.11 3.48
C GLY A 55 -4.09 2.27 3.02
N LEU A 56 -4.24 2.36 1.69
CA LEU A 56 -5.10 3.29 0.96
C LEU A 56 -5.90 2.50 -0.10
N PRO A 57 -7.01 3.04 -0.66
CA PRO A 57 -7.72 4.27 -0.30
C PRO A 57 -8.29 4.25 1.13
N ILE A 58 -8.95 5.35 1.53
CA ILE A 58 -9.70 5.44 2.80
C ILE A 58 -10.63 4.23 2.98
N ASP A 59 -10.73 3.77 4.23
CA ASP A 59 -11.50 2.58 4.65
C ASP A 59 -11.12 1.29 3.89
N LEU A 60 -9.96 1.29 3.23
CA LEU A 60 -9.53 0.22 2.33
C LEU A 60 -10.61 -0.13 1.31
N ARG A 61 -11.37 0.86 0.83
CA ARG A 61 -12.35 0.66 -0.25
C ARG A 61 -11.60 0.46 -1.58
N PRO A 62 -11.70 -0.72 -2.23
CA PRO A 62 -10.94 -1.00 -3.44
C PRO A 62 -11.25 -0.01 -4.57
N VAL A 63 -10.25 0.47 -5.31
CA VAL A 63 -10.41 1.48 -6.38
C VAL A 63 -11.51 1.11 -7.37
N THR A 64 -11.63 -0.17 -7.77
CA THR A 64 -12.67 -0.60 -8.72
C THR A 64 -14.10 -0.53 -8.20
N THR A 65 -14.30 -0.32 -6.89
CA THR A 65 -15.63 -0.20 -6.26
C THR A 65 -16.09 1.24 -6.08
N TRP A 66 -15.25 2.22 -6.41
CA TRP A 66 -15.63 3.63 -6.39
C TRP A 66 -16.46 3.95 -7.64
N SER A 67 -17.49 4.78 -7.47
CA SER A 67 -18.31 5.26 -8.60
C SER A 67 -17.50 6.07 -9.60
N ASN A 68 -16.51 6.81 -9.11
CA ASN A 68 -15.51 7.51 -9.92
C ASN A 68 -14.11 7.09 -9.45
N ARG A 69 -13.32 6.50 -10.37
CA ARG A 69 -11.95 6.07 -10.08
C ARG A 69 -10.99 7.24 -9.86
N ASP A 70 -11.25 8.39 -10.47
CA ASP A 70 -10.42 9.58 -10.29
C ASP A 70 -10.50 10.09 -8.84
N GLU A 71 -11.66 9.98 -8.20
CA GLU A 71 -11.81 10.29 -6.78
C GLU A 71 -11.05 9.31 -5.89
N ALA A 72 -11.04 8.02 -6.25
CA ALA A 72 -10.23 7.03 -5.55
C ALA A 72 -8.73 7.34 -5.66
N PHE A 73 -8.26 7.68 -6.86
CA PHE A 73 -6.86 8.05 -7.09
C PHE A 73 -6.49 9.38 -6.46
N ARG A 74 -7.39 10.37 -6.44
CA ARG A 74 -7.22 11.61 -5.69
C ARG A 74 -7.06 11.34 -4.20
N ASN A 75 -7.90 10.46 -3.62
CA ASN A 75 -7.81 10.04 -2.23
C ASN A 75 -6.46 9.38 -1.93
N ILE A 76 -6.01 8.47 -2.80
CA ILE A 76 -4.67 7.85 -2.71
C ILE A 76 -3.59 8.94 -2.75
N ALA A 77 -3.60 9.84 -3.73
CA ALA A 77 -2.59 10.88 -3.89
C ALA A 77 -2.50 11.80 -2.66
N GLN A 78 -3.64 12.17 -2.07
CA GLN A 78 -3.69 12.95 -0.83
C GLN A 78 -3.13 12.16 0.38
N GLY A 79 -3.43 10.86 0.48
CA GLY A 79 -2.85 9.98 1.50
C GLY A 79 -1.32 9.86 1.37
N LEU A 80 -0.83 9.61 0.16
CA LEU A 80 0.60 9.52 -0.14
C LEU A 80 1.33 10.82 0.17
N ARG A 81 0.74 11.98 -0.17
CA ARG A 81 1.32 13.30 0.15
C ARG A 81 1.55 13.45 1.65
N ARG A 82 0.55 13.16 2.48
CA ARG A 82 0.66 13.22 3.95
C ARG A 82 1.78 12.33 4.48
N VAL A 83 1.90 11.11 3.96
CA VAL A 83 2.96 10.19 4.37
C VAL A 83 4.35 10.74 4.01
N VAL A 84 4.50 11.29 2.80
CA VAL A 84 5.77 11.89 2.37
C VAL A 84 6.11 13.14 3.18
N GLU A 85 5.13 13.97 3.52
CA GLU A 85 5.31 15.14 4.38
C GLU A 85 5.81 14.74 5.77
N VAL A 86 5.21 13.72 6.40
CA VAL A 86 5.69 13.18 7.69
C VAL A 86 7.11 12.66 7.59
N MET A 87 7.45 11.94 6.52
CA MET A 87 8.82 11.43 6.31
C MET A 87 9.85 12.56 6.14
N ARG A 88 9.47 13.67 5.51
CA ARG A 88 10.34 14.84 5.32
C ARG A 88 10.45 15.70 6.58
N GLY A 89 9.37 15.79 7.37
CA GLY A 89 9.33 16.55 8.63
C GLY A 89 9.91 15.81 9.84
N GLY A 90 10.05 14.49 9.75
CA GLY A 90 10.62 13.61 10.79
C GLY A 90 12.16 13.56 10.83
N VAL A 91 12.85 14.42 10.07
CA VAL A 91 14.29 14.70 10.27
C VAL A 91 14.41 15.92 11.18
N ARG A 92 14.19 15.72 12.47
CA ARG A 92 14.62 16.61 13.55
C ARG A 92 15.11 15.78 14.72
#